data_AF-A0A1H4W4H8-F1
#
_entry.id   AF-A0A1H4W4H8-F1
#
_cell.length_a   1.000
_cell.length_b   1.000
_cell.length_c   1.000
_cell.angle_alpha   90.00
_cell.angle_beta   90.00
_cell.angle_gamma   90.00
#
_symmetry.space_group_name_H-M   'P 1'
#
loop_
_entity.id
_entity.type
_entity.pdbx_description
1 polymer ?
#
loop_
_entity_poly.entity_id
_entity_poly.type
_entity_poly.pdbx_seq_one_letter_code
_entity_poly.pdbx_strand_id
1 'polypeptide(L)'
;MTVRAEDVAGLVCRRQGPVRFLLFAPGLAGHPLDDQDQVFAAAVEDLGEEAVLLGETPLLFAGLQAKNLFARRMESVGFLVTDQAVQVRDAPSTPVEPAAVRTVEFDWAADPVTEARRVARLASATFDRRWAETLTSREALRESLDVVRDVVELVLKAG
;
A
#
# COMPACT_ATOMS: atom_id res chain seq x y z
N MET A 1 12.45 -12.61 13.78
CA MET A 1 11.46 -11.97 14.69
C MET A 1 10.33 -11.51 13.80
N THR A 2 9.14 -12.11 13.83
CA THR A 2 8.09 -11.78 12.83
C THR A 2 7.50 -10.40 13.09
N VAL A 3 7.47 -9.50 12.08
CA VAL A 3 6.74 -8.23 12.16
C VAL A 3 5.25 -8.53 12.26
N ARG A 4 4.57 -7.85 13.19
CA ARG A 4 3.13 -7.99 13.35
C ARG A 4 2.42 -6.73 12.90
N ALA A 5 1.13 -6.85 12.59
CA ALA A 5 0.29 -5.74 12.18
C ALA A 5 0.26 -4.60 13.23
N GLU A 6 0.35 -4.93 14.52
CA GLU A 6 0.41 -3.93 15.59
C GLU A 6 1.69 -3.06 15.56
N ASP A 7 2.83 -3.62 15.12
CA ASP A 7 4.09 -2.88 14.99
C ASP A 7 3.98 -1.83 13.88
N VAL A 8 3.32 -2.22 12.78
CA VAL A 8 3.02 -1.35 11.64
C VAL A 8 2.01 -0.27 12.01
N ALA A 9 0.92 -0.62 12.71
CA ALA A 9 -0.05 0.37 13.18
C ALA A 9 0.60 1.42 14.10
N GLY A 10 1.47 0.99 15.01
CA GLY A 10 2.24 1.89 15.88
C GLY A 10 3.18 2.83 15.12
N LEU A 11 3.78 2.38 14.03
CA LEU A 11 4.62 3.20 13.15
C LEU A 11 3.78 4.26 12.40
N VAL A 12 2.64 3.85 11.83
CA VAL A 12 1.76 4.73 11.05
C VAL A 12 1.18 5.85 11.94
N CYS A 13 0.66 5.53 13.12
CA CYS A 13 0.06 6.53 14.03
C CYS A 13 1.05 7.66 14.41
N ARG A 14 2.35 7.36 14.53
CA ARG A 14 3.37 8.36 14.89
C ARG A 14 3.66 9.36 13.76
N ARG A 15 3.29 9.04 12.52
CA ARG A 15 3.57 9.86 11.33
C ARG A 15 2.40 10.69 10.82
N GLN A 16 1.18 10.46 11.30
CA GLN A 16 0.01 11.16 10.77
C GLN A 16 0.00 12.65 11.15
N GLY A 17 0.20 13.51 10.14
CA GLY A 17 -0.24 14.92 10.11
C GLY A 17 -1.67 15.05 9.57
N PRO A 18 -2.20 16.28 9.35
CA PRO A 18 -3.63 16.55 9.12
C PRO A 18 -4.22 16.19 7.72
N VAL A 19 -3.56 15.38 6.88
CA VAL A 19 -4.01 15.04 5.50
C VAL A 19 -4.15 13.50 5.39
N ARG A 20 -5.36 12.90 5.28
CA ARG A 20 -6.33 12.75 4.16
C ARG A 20 -5.99 11.76 3.03
N PHE A 21 -5.08 10.81 3.25
CA PHE A 21 -5.03 9.57 2.46
C PHE A 21 -5.45 8.38 3.32
N LEU A 22 -5.89 7.31 2.68
CA LEU A 22 -6.28 6.11 3.39
C LEU A 22 -5.07 5.21 3.65
N LEU A 23 -4.54 5.28 4.88
CA LEU A 23 -3.50 4.41 5.38
C LEU A 23 -4.14 3.42 6.35
N PHE A 24 -4.13 2.15 5.99
CA PHE A 24 -4.76 1.11 6.80
C PHE A 24 -3.77 0.03 7.18
N ALA A 25 -3.52 -0.08 8.48
CA ALA A 25 -2.96 -1.28 9.09
C ALA A 25 -4.03 -1.88 10.01
N PRO A 26 -4.08 -3.22 10.17
CA PRO A 26 -4.99 -3.83 11.14
C PRO A 26 -4.77 -3.25 12.56
N GLY A 27 -5.84 -2.83 13.23
CA GLY A 27 -5.79 -2.35 14.62
C GLY A 27 -5.36 -0.88 14.81
N LEU A 28 -5.41 -0.06 13.76
CA LEU A 28 -5.09 1.38 13.85
C LEU A 28 -6.24 2.14 14.53
N ALA A 29 -6.03 2.58 15.77
CA ALA A 29 -7.02 3.40 16.49
C ALA A 29 -6.90 4.87 16.06
N GLY A 30 -7.89 5.39 15.31
CA GLY A 30 -8.01 6.83 15.03
C GLY A 30 -8.07 7.25 13.56
N HIS A 31 -8.27 6.32 12.61
CA HIS A 31 -8.50 6.70 11.22
C HIS A 31 -9.81 7.50 11.09
N PRO A 32 -9.85 8.56 10.25
CA PRO A 32 -11.00 9.46 10.13
C PRO A 32 -12.27 8.80 9.56
N LEU A 33 -12.18 7.56 9.09
CA LEU A 33 -13.31 6.78 8.56
C LEU A 33 -13.50 5.51 9.38
N ASP A 34 -14.75 5.25 9.77
CA ASP A 34 -15.18 4.08 10.55
C ASP A 34 -15.09 2.75 9.76
N ASP A 35 -14.76 2.80 8.46
CA ASP A 35 -14.74 1.66 7.53
C ASP A 35 -13.33 1.14 7.22
N GLN A 36 -12.32 1.53 7.99
CA GLN A 36 -10.91 1.18 7.76
C GLN A 36 -10.67 -0.32 7.50
N ASP A 37 -11.21 -1.19 8.36
CA ASP A 37 -10.99 -2.63 8.24
C ASP A 37 -11.63 -3.18 6.95
N GLN A 38 -12.76 -2.59 6.52
CA GLN A 38 -13.44 -2.97 5.28
C GLN A 38 -12.63 -2.53 4.06
N VAL A 39 -12.05 -1.33 4.10
CA VAL A 39 -11.23 -0.85 3.00
C VAL A 39 -9.92 -1.64 2.89
N PHE A 40 -9.29 -1.97 4.01
CA PHE A 40 -8.12 -2.84 4.03
C PHE A 40 -8.44 -4.23 3.49
N ALA A 41 -9.54 -4.84 3.95
CA ALA A 41 -9.98 -6.15 3.46
C ALA A 41 -10.27 -6.12 1.94
N ALA A 42 -10.97 -5.09 1.46
CA ALA A 42 -11.22 -4.92 0.03
C ALA A 42 -9.93 -4.70 -0.77
N ALA A 43 -8.93 -4.01 -0.22
CA ALA A 43 -7.63 -3.88 -0.89
C ALA A 43 -6.85 -5.20 -0.93
N VAL A 44 -6.96 -6.03 0.12
CA VAL A 44 -6.38 -7.39 0.11
C VAL A 44 -7.07 -8.26 -0.93
N GLU A 45 -8.40 -8.20 -1.05
CA GLU A 45 -9.13 -8.92 -2.09
C GLU A 45 -8.78 -8.42 -3.50
N ASP A 46 -8.64 -7.10 -3.67
CA ASP A 46 -8.42 -6.47 -4.97
C ASP A 46 -6.97 -6.56 -5.48
N LEU A 47 -5.98 -6.44 -4.59
CA LEU A 47 -4.54 -6.37 -4.93
C LEU A 47 -3.76 -7.60 -4.44
N GLY A 48 -4.25 -8.28 -3.41
CA GLY A 48 -3.52 -9.32 -2.70
C GLY A 48 -3.79 -10.73 -3.19
N GLU A 49 -4.52 -10.95 -4.29
CA GLU A 49 -4.85 -12.29 -4.78
C GLU A 49 -3.58 -13.17 -4.93
N GLU A 50 -2.54 -12.63 -5.57
CA GLU A 50 -1.25 -13.33 -5.73
C GLU A 50 -0.54 -13.53 -4.38
N ALA A 51 -0.49 -12.49 -3.54
CA ALA A 51 0.11 -12.56 -2.20
C ALA A 51 -0.55 -13.63 -1.32
N VAL A 52 -1.89 -13.72 -1.34
CA VAL A 52 -2.66 -14.71 -0.58
C VAL A 52 -2.38 -16.12 -1.09
N LEU A 53 -2.28 -16.32 -2.41
CA LEU A 53 -1.91 -17.62 -3.00
C LEU A 53 -0.50 -18.07 -2.57
N LEU A 54 0.42 -17.11 -2.42
CA LEU A 54 1.78 -17.35 -1.96
C LEU A 54 1.90 -17.48 -0.43
N GLY A 55 0.81 -17.26 0.31
CA GLY A 55 0.80 -17.32 1.77
C GLY A 55 1.46 -16.12 2.46
N GLU A 56 1.60 -15.00 1.74
CA GLU A 56 2.10 -13.75 2.30
C GLU A 56 1.09 -13.14 3.27
N THR A 57 1.61 -12.43 4.27
CA THR A 57 0.80 -11.72 5.28
C THR A 57 0.67 -10.25 4.88
N PRO A 58 -0.54 -9.74 4.57
CA PRO A 58 -0.75 -8.31 4.34
C PRO A 58 -0.56 -7.50 5.63
N LEU A 59 0.21 -6.41 5.54
CA LEU A 59 0.61 -5.59 6.70
C LEU A 59 0.08 -4.17 6.64
N LEU A 60 0.06 -3.56 5.45
CA LEU A 60 -0.36 -2.16 5.25
C LEU A 60 -0.99 -2.00 3.87
N PHE A 61 -2.12 -1.30 3.80
CA PHE A 61 -2.58 -0.69 2.56
C PHE A 61 -2.39 0.82 2.62
N ALA A 62 -1.70 1.38 1.63
CA ALA A 62 -1.51 2.81 1.46
C ALA A 62 -2.06 3.20 0.08
N GLY A 63 -3.24 3.79 0.05
CA GLY A 63 -3.91 4.05 -1.21
C GLY A 63 -5.30 4.62 -1.05
N LEU A 64 -6.12 4.43 -2.08
CA LEU A 64 -7.48 4.92 -2.11
C LEU A 64 -8.41 3.89 -2.76
N GLN A 65 -9.69 3.99 -2.44
CA GLN A 65 -10.73 3.32 -3.20
C GLN A 65 -11.35 4.31 -4.17
N ALA A 66 -11.34 3.96 -5.46
CA ALA A 66 -11.98 4.73 -6.51
C ALA A 66 -13.20 3.97 -7.02
N LYS A 67 -14.30 4.69 -7.25
CA LYS A 67 -15.44 4.11 -7.95
C LYS A 67 -15.09 3.97 -9.43
N ASN A 68 -14.96 2.74 -9.90
CA ASN A 68 -14.83 2.47 -11.32
C ASN A 68 -16.22 2.53 -11.98
N LEU A 69 -16.48 3.59 -12.75
CA LEU A 69 -17.77 3.78 -13.41
C LEU A 69 -18.05 2.72 -14.51
N PHE A 70 -16.99 2.14 -15.08
CA PHE A 70 -17.10 1.14 -16.13
C PHE A 70 -17.37 -0.25 -15.54
N ALA A 71 -16.56 -0.66 -14.56
CA ALA A 71 -16.74 -1.92 -13.87
C ALA A 71 -17.88 -1.90 -12.85
N ARG A 72 -18.49 -0.72 -12.61
CA ARG A 72 -19.57 -0.46 -11.64
C ARG A 72 -19.26 -0.97 -10.23
N ARG A 73 -17.98 -1.01 -9.85
CA ARG A 73 -17.49 -1.45 -8.54
C ARG A 73 -16.47 -0.47 -7.96
N MET A 74 -16.25 -0.54 -6.67
CA MET A 74 -15.09 0.10 -6.05
C MET A 74 -13.83 -0.67 -6.42
N GLU A 75 -12.74 0.03 -6.69
CA GLU A 75 -11.43 -0.57 -6.94
C GLU A 75 -10.39 0.13 -6.08
N SER A 76 -9.53 -0.69 -5.46
CA SER A 76 -8.42 -0.21 -4.67
C SER A 76 -7.22 0.12 -5.57
N VAL A 77 -6.65 1.32 -5.41
CA VAL A 77 -5.50 1.85 -6.16
C VAL A 77 -4.48 2.33 -5.14
N GLY A 78 -3.23 1.87 -5.26
CA GLY A 78 -2.18 2.16 -4.28
C GLY A 78 -1.25 0.99 -4.05
N PHE A 79 -0.75 0.90 -2.82
CA PHE A 79 0.30 -0.01 -2.39
C PHE A 79 -0.23 -0.92 -1.29
N LEU A 80 -0.23 -2.23 -1.51
CA LEU A 80 -0.44 -3.23 -0.47
C LEU A 80 0.93 -3.82 -0.11
N VAL A 81 1.41 -3.53 1.10
CA VAL A 81 2.66 -4.05 1.64
C VAL A 81 2.37 -5.36 2.36
N THR A 82 3.12 -6.40 2.02
CA THR A 82 3.10 -7.70 2.68
C THR A 82 4.41 -7.92 3.42
N ASP A 83 4.58 -9.08 4.04
CA ASP A 83 5.83 -9.49 4.63
C ASP A 83 6.90 -9.88 3.58
N GLN A 84 6.56 -10.05 2.30
CA GLN A 84 7.51 -10.47 1.24
C GLN A 84 7.64 -9.50 0.06
N ALA A 85 6.65 -8.64 -0.17
CA ALA A 85 6.62 -7.78 -1.35
C ALA A 85 5.75 -6.52 -1.13
N VAL A 86 5.77 -5.64 -2.13
CA VAL A 86 4.73 -4.62 -2.30
C VAL A 86 3.95 -4.91 -3.57
N GLN A 87 2.64 -5.12 -3.44
CA GLN A 87 1.69 -5.18 -4.55
C GLN A 87 1.24 -3.77 -4.90
N VAL A 88 1.32 -3.41 -6.18
CA VAL A 88 1.07 -2.06 -6.68
C VAL A 88 -0.02 -2.09 -7.71
N ARG A 89 -1.05 -1.25 -7.54
CA ARG A 89 -1.97 -0.88 -8.61
C ARG A 89 -1.87 0.63 -8.85
N ASP A 90 -1.41 0.99 -10.05
CA ASP A 90 -1.10 2.38 -10.42
C ASP A 90 -2.33 3.22 -10.81
N ALA A 91 -3.41 2.57 -11.28
CA ALA A 91 -4.61 3.22 -11.78
C ALA A 91 -5.83 2.28 -11.65
N PRO A 92 -7.07 2.80 -11.67
CA PRO A 92 -8.26 1.97 -11.81
C PRO A 92 -8.33 1.32 -13.20
N SER A 93 -9.05 0.20 -13.31
CA SER A 93 -9.23 -0.50 -14.58
C SER A 93 -9.98 0.36 -15.60
N THR A 94 -9.63 0.23 -16.87
CA THR A 94 -10.36 0.90 -17.97
C THR A 94 -11.10 -0.13 -18.83
N PRO A 95 -12.04 0.29 -19.70
CA PRO A 95 -12.74 -0.62 -20.61
C PRO A 95 -11.83 -1.36 -21.59
N VAL A 96 -10.65 -0.81 -21.86
CA VAL A 96 -9.72 -1.30 -22.90
C VAL A 96 -8.51 -2.00 -22.27
N GLU A 97 -8.11 -1.57 -21.07
CA GLU A 97 -6.95 -2.11 -20.36
C GLU A 97 -7.33 -2.36 -18.89
N PRO A 98 -7.38 -3.63 -18.43
CA PRO A 98 -7.50 -3.94 -17.02
C PRO A 98 -6.24 -3.44 -16.29
N ALA A 99 -6.42 -2.80 -15.15
CA ALA A 99 -5.28 -2.31 -14.37
C ALA A 99 -4.55 -3.49 -13.72
N ALA A 100 -3.40 -3.84 -14.28
CA ALA A 100 -2.57 -4.91 -13.76
C ALA A 100 -2.06 -4.57 -12.36
N VAL A 101 -2.10 -5.56 -11.48
CA VAL A 101 -1.37 -5.52 -10.22
C VAL A 101 0.07 -5.92 -10.53
N ARG A 102 1.01 -5.18 -9.96
CA ARG A 102 2.43 -5.42 -10.16
C ARG A 102 3.11 -5.66 -8.83
N THR A 103 3.91 -6.71 -8.76
CA THR A 103 4.63 -7.07 -7.55
C THR A 103 6.04 -6.49 -7.56
N VAL A 104 6.46 -5.95 -6.42
CA VAL A 104 7.84 -5.54 -6.15
C VAL A 104 8.34 -6.39 -4.98
N GLU A 105 8.99 -7.50 -5.30
CA GLU A 105 9.55 -8.44 -4.32
C GLU A 105 10.72 -7.81 -3.54
N PHE A 106 10.89 -8.26 -2.30
CA PHE A 106 12.00 -7.88 -1.44
C PHE A 106 13.27 -8.69 -1.76
N ASP A 107 14.40 -7.99 -1.88
CA ASP A 107 15.72 -8.62 -1.83
C ASP A 107 16.21 -8.70 -0.38
N TRP A 108 15.96 -9.86 0.24
CA TRP A 108 16.36 -10.14 1.63
C TRP A 108 17.89 -10.19 1.84
N ALA A 109 18.69 -10.29 0.78
CA ALA A 109 20.15 -10.28 0.90
C ALA A 109 20.71 -8.85 0.95
N ALA A 110 19.91 -7.85 0.58
CA ALA A 110 20.33 -6.46 0.56
C ALA A 110 20.26 -5.80 1.95
N ASP A 111 20.99 -4.70 2.11
CA ASP A 111 20.87 -3.84 3.28
C ASP A 111 19.43 -3.30 3.41
N PRO A 112 18.74 -3.46 4.56
CA PRO A 112 17.33 -3.11 4.72
C PRO A 112 16.98 -1.67 4.32
N VAL A 113 17.85 -0.71 4.62
CA VAL A 113 17.61 0.72 4.31
C VAL A 113 17.72 0.95 2.80
N THR A 114 18.75 0.37 2.19
CA THR A 114 18.99 0.47 0.74
C THR A 114 17.85 -0.19 -0.04
N GLU A 115 17.41 -1.35 0.42
CA GLU A 115 16.36 -2.12 -0.21
C GLU A 115 14.99 -1.44 -0.08
N ALA A 116 14.64 -0.95 1.11
CA ALA A 116 13.43 -0.17 1.30
C ALA A 116 13.34 1.04 0.34
N ARG A 117 14.47 1.72 0.09
CA ARG A 117 14.54 2.82 -0.90
C ARG A 117 14.41 2.33 -2.35
N ARG A 118 14.92 1.13 -2.67
CA ARG A 118 14.75 0.52 -3.99
C ARG A 118 13.29 0.19 -4.22
N VAL A 119 12.66 -0.50 -3.27
CA VAL A 119 11.25 -0.90 -3.33
C VAL A 119 10.35 0.34 -3.48
N ALA A 120 10.48 1.36 -2.63
CA ALA A 120 9.66 2.57 -2.73
C ALA A 120 9.82 3.31 -4.07
N ARG A 121 11.02 3.31 -4.64
CA ARG A 121 11.30 3.89 -5.97
C ARG A 121 10.64 3.08 -7.09
N LEU A 122 10.73 1.76 -7.04
CA LEU A 122 10.12 0.89 -8.04
C LEU A 122 8.60 0.88 -7.93
N ALA A 123 8.05 0.93 -6.72
CA ALA A 123 6.62 1.03 -6.50
C ALA A 123 6.03 2.34 -7.07
N SER A 124 6.79 3.44 -7.04
CA SER A 124 6.35 4.74 -7.57
C SER A 124 6.70 5.02 -9.03
N ALA A 125 7.45 4.13 -9.69
CA ALA A 125 8.02 4.39 -11.01
C ALA A 125 6.97 4.57 -12.12
N THR A 126 5.81 3.90 -11.99
CA THR A 126 4.74 3.86 -13.00
C THR A 126 3.42 4.45 -12.52
N PHE A 127 3.36 4.93 -11.28
CA PHE A 127 2.13 5.47 -10.70
C PHE A 127 1.62 6.64 -11.53
N ASP A 128 0.43 6.51 -12.12
CA ASP A 128 -0.09 7.51 -13.04
C ASP A 128 -0.33 8.82 -12.28
N ARG A 129 0.53 9.80 -12.58
CA ARG A 129 0.55 11.11 -11.94
C ARG A 129 -0.76 11.87 -12.10
N ARG A 130 -1.56 11.57 -13.14
CA ARG A 130 -2.89 12.17 -13.31
C ARG A 130 -3.85 11.74 -12.21
N TRP A 131 -3.81 10.48 -11.79
CA TRP A 131 -4.67 9.99 -10.70
C TRP A 131 -4.16 10.47 -9.33
N ALA A 132 -2.84 10.52 -9.15
CA ALA A 132 -2.23 11.12 -7.96
C ALA A 132 -2.60 12.60 -7.79
N GLU A 133 -2.66 13.39 -8.86
CA GLU A 133 -3.01 14.83 -8.78
C GLU A 133 -4.53 15.08 -8.75
N THR A 134 -5.34 14.14 -9.27
CA THR A 134 -6.80 14.28 -9.31
C THR A 134 -7.47 13.81 -8.01
N LEU A 135 -6.85 12.86 -7.30
CA LEU A 135 -7.41 12.25 -6.10
C LEU A 135 -6.64 12.62 -4.81
N THR A 136 -5.47 13.25 -4.95
CA THR A 136 -4.50 13.46 -3.86
C THR A 136 -3.64 14.70 -4.10
N SER A 137 -2.98 15.21 -3.05
CA SER A 137 -1.88 16.17 -3.24
C SER A 137 -0.56 15.42 -3.47
N ARG A 138 0.40 16.04 -4.18
CA ARG A 138 1.76 15.49 -4.36
C ARG A 138 2.47 15.19 -3.03
N GLU A 139 2.15 15.98 -2.01
CA GLU A 139 2.65 15.82 -0.65
C GLU A 139 2.15 14.51 -0.03
N ALA A 140 0.87 14.23 -0.17
CA ALA A 140 0.26 13.04 0.41
C ALA A 140 0.71 11.73 -0.27
N LEU A 141 1.01 11.75 -1.58
CA LEU A 141 1.66 10.62 -2.27
C LEU A 141 3.09 10.40 -1.72
N ARG A 142 3.86 11.47 -1.51
CA ARG A 142 5.21 11.36 -0.94
C ARG A 142 5.17 10.78 0.47
N GLU A 143 4.28 11.27 1.31
CA GLU A 143 4.09 10.75 2.67
C GLU A 143 3.73 9.25 2.67
N SER A 144 2.86 8.82 1.75
CA SER A 144 2.49 7.41 1.60
C SER A 144 3.70 6.54 1.23
N LEU A 145 4.53 7.00 0.29
CA LEU A 145 5.75 6.30 -0.10
C LEU A 145 6.80 6.28 1.02
N ASP A 146 6.87 7.34 1.83
CA ASP A 146 7.71 7.37 3.02
C ASP A 146 7.25 6.37 4.08
N VAL A 147 5.93 6.19 4.26
CA VAL A 147 5.37 5.16 5.14
C VAL A 147 5.63 3.76 4.59
N VAL A 148 5.38 3.52 3.29
CA VAL A 148 5.69 2.24 2.62
C VAL A 148 7.16 1.89 2.79
N ARG A 149 8.08 2.84 2.54
CA ARG A 149 9.51 2.64 2.75
C ARG A 149 9.82 2.22 4.19
N ASP A 150 9.30 2.95 5.16
CA ASP A 150 9.57 2.67 6.58
C ASP A 150 9.03 1.30 7.02
N VAL A 151 7.85 0.88 6.52
CA VAL A 151 7.31 -0.46 6.80
C VAL A 151 8.17 -1.54 6.14
N VAL A 152 8.59 -1.36 4.89
CA VAL A 152 9.49 -2.32 4.23
C VAL A 152 10.82 -2.43 4.98
N GLU A 153 11.39 -1.30 5.42
CA GLU A 153 12.61 -1.31 6.24
C GLU A 153 12.40 -2.05 7.57
N LEU A 154 11.24 -1.88 8.21
CA LEU A 154 10.87 -2.60 9.43
C LEU A 154 10.77 -4.11 9.18
N VAL A 155 10.10 -4.52 8.11
CA VAL A 155 9.94 -5.93 7.71
C VAL A 155 11.30 -6.58 7.47
N LEU A 156 12.14 -5.93 6.67
CA LEU A 156 13.49 -6.41 6.32
C LEU A 156 14.44 -6.50 7.53
N LYS A 157 14.26 -5.66 8.55
CA LYS A 157 15.08 -5.73 9.79
C LYS A 157 14.65 -6.85 10.73
N ALA A 158 13.45 -7.37 10.57
CA ALA A 158 12.86 -8.34 11.50
C ALA A 158 13.02 -9.79 11.01
N GLY A 159 13.05 -10.01 9.70
CA GLY A 159 13.44 -11.27 9.07
C GLY A 159 14.89 -11.64 9.34
#